data_AF-J3PL01-F1
#
_entry.id   AF-J3PL01-F1
#
_cell.length_a   1.000
_cell.length_b   1.000
_cell.length_c   1.000
_cell.angle_alpha   90.00
_cell.angle_beta   90.00
_cell.angle_gamma   90.00
#
_symmetry.space_group_name_H-M   'P 1'
#
loop_
_entity.id
_entity.type
_entity.pdbx_description
1 polymer ?
#
loop_
_entity_poly.entity_id
_entity_poly.type
_entity_poly.pdbx_seq_one_letter_code
_entity_poly.pdbx_strand_id
1 'polypeptide(L)' 'MDPSLTSAWQASANDLFVPAISKGNQSLLAFFLLALAVTSTGVFAMNRSFVNIFLLGVPASLALGFGLVYLFCAVGVYV' A
#
# COMPACT_ATOMS: atom_id res chain seq x y z
N MET A 1 -0.45 18.22 33.14
CA MET A 1 -1.23 17.78 31.98
C MET A 1 -1.63 19.03 31.24
N ASP A 2 -1.04 19.29 30.08
CA ASP A 2 -1.36 20.50 29.32
C ASP A 2 -2.81 20.42 28.83
N PRO A 3 -3.69 21.36 29.22
CA PRO A 3 -5.11 21.30 28.92
C PRO A 3 -5.42 21.42 27.41
N SER A 4 -4.43 21.82 26.61
CA SER A 4 -4.55 22.00 25.16
C SER A 4 -4.88 20.70 24.43
N LEU A 5 -4.23 19.58 24.75
CA LEU A 5 -4.45 18.30 24.05
C LEU A 5 -5.86 17.75 24.29
N THR A 6 -6.35 17.80 25.53
CA THR A 6 -7.69 17.32 25.86
C THR A 6 -8.76 18.19 25.22
N SER A 7 -8.55 19.50 25.16
CA SER A 7 -9.46 20.42 24.47
C SER A 7 -9.48 20.19 22.94
N ALA A 8 -8.34 19.91 22.33
CA ALA A 8 -8.25 19.58 20.92
C ALA A 8 -8.94 18.24 20.60
N TRP A 9 -8.77 17.23 21.46
CA TRP A 9 -9.45 15.93 21.32
C TRP A 9 -10.98 16.06 21.42
N GLN A 10 -11.48 16.86 22.37
CA GLN A 10 -12.91 17.15 22.50
C GLN A 10 -13.44 17.87 21.24
N ALA A 11 -12.68 18.83 20.71
CA ALA A 11 -13.06 19.57 19.51
C ALA A 11 -13.10 18.70 18.24
N SER A 12 -12.25 17.66 18.15
CA SER A 12 -12.22 16.71 17.03
C SER A 12 -13.19 15.53 17.18
N ALA A 13 -14.08 15.51 18.18
CA ALA A 13 -14.95 14.37 18.45
C ALA A 13 -15.85 13.95 17.27
N ASN A 14 -16.16 14.88 16.36
CA ASN A 14 -16.96 14.62 15.15
C ASN A 14 -16.11 14.47 13.87
N ASP A 15 -14.79 14.62 13.95
CA ASP A 15 -13.87 14.51 12.82
C ASP A 15 -13.17 13.15 12.86
N LEU A 16 -13.89 12.13 12.38
CA LEU A 16 -13.44 10.74 12.40
C LEU A 16 -12.41 10.50 11.31
N PHE A 17 -11.33 9.79 11.65
CA PHE A 17 -10.38 9.32 10.67
C PHE A 17 -11.05 8.39 9.66
N VAL A 18 -11.01 8.79 8.38
CA VAL A 18 -11.45 7.95 7.26
C VAL A 18 -10.22 7.41 6.54
N PRO A 19 -9.97 6.09 6.56
CA PRO A 19 -8.81 5.54 5.87
C PRO A 19 -8.98 5.66 4.36
N ALA A 20 -7.89 5.96 3.65
CA ALA A 20 -7.89 6.01 2.19
C ALA A 20 -8.31 4.67 1.55
N ILE A 21 -7.94 3.55 2.19
CA ILE A 21 -8.35 2.20 1.80
C ILE A 21 -9.03 1.53 2.99
N SER A 22 -10.30 1.15 2.81
CA SER A 22 -11.06 0.42 3.83
C SER A 22 -10.42 -0.94 4.12
N LYS A 23 -10.52 -1.41 5.36
CA LYS A 23 -9.96 -2.70 5.80
C LYS A 23 -10.43 -3.87 4.95
N GLY A 24 -11.71 -3.89 4.57
CA GLY A 24 -12.28 -4.94 3.72
C GLY A 24 -11.68 -5.01 2.31
N ASN A 25 -11.09 -3.92 1.82
CA ASN A 25 -10.53 -3.83 0.48
C ASN A 25 -9.00 -4.06 0.44
N GLN A 26 -8.33 -4.10 1.60
CA GLN A 26 -6.87 -4.25 1.68
C GLN A 26 -6.39 -5.58 1.08
N SER A 27 -7.11 -6.68 1.32
CA SER A 27 -6.78 -8.00 0.77
C SER A 27 -6.89 -8.05 -0.76
N LEU A 28 -7.96 -7.49 -1.30
CA LEU A 28 -8.18 -7.42 -2.75
C LEU A 28 -7.11 -6.56 -3.43
N LEU A 29 -6.82 -5.39 -2.84
CA LEU A 29 -5.78 -4.50 -3.35
C LEU A 29 -4.39 -5.17 -3.31
N ALA A 30 -4.05 -5.83 -2.21
CA ALA A 30 -2.80 -6.59 -2.08
C ALA A 30 -2.69 -7.65 -3.18
N PHE A 31 -3.74 -8.43 -3.41
CA PHE A 31 -3.75 -9.46 -4.43
C PHE A 31 -3.46 -8.92 -5.83
N PHE A 32 -4.14 -7.83 -6.24
CA PHE A 32 -3.91 -7.23 -7.55
C PHE A 32 -2.51 -6.64 -7.70
N LEU A 33 -2.02 -5.92 -6.68
CA LEU A 33 -0.67 -5.35 -6.70
C LEU A 33 0.41 -6.43 -6.78
N LEU A 34 0.27 -7.52 -6.02
CA LEU A 34 1.22 -8.64 -6.06
C LEU A 34 1.15 -9.40 -7.38
N ALA A 35 -0.04 -9.62 -7.94
CA ALA A 35 -0.19 -10.24 -9.25
C ALA A 35 0.46 -9.39 -10.35
N LEU A 36 0.25 -8.06 -10.33
CA LEU A 36 0.93 -7.13 -11.22
C LEU A 36 2.44 -7.15 -11.03
N ALA A 37 2.93 -7.18 -9.79
CA ALA A 37 4.35 -7.24 -9.49
C ALA A 37 5.00 -8.51 -10.05
N VAL A 38 4.41 -9.69 -9.80
CA VAL A 38 4.94 -10.97 -10.28
C VAL A 38 4.94 -11.03 -11.81
N THR A 39 3.84 -10.64 -12.45
CA THR A 39 3.72 -10.68 -13.91
C THR A 39 4.68 -9.70 -14.59
N SER A 40 4.72 -8.44 -14.15
CA SER A 40 5.63 -7.43 -14.71
C SER A 40 7.10 -7.76 -14.46
N THR A 41 7.45 -8.31 -13.29
CA THR A 41 8.81 -8.81 -13.02
C THR A 41 9.17 -9.96 -13.96
N GLY A 42 8.24 -10.90 -14.20
CA GLY A 42 8.43 -11.99 -15.16
C GLY A 42 8.69 -11.46 -16.57
N VAL A 43 7.87 -10.53 -17.06
CA VAL A 43 8.05 -9.89 -18.39
C VAL A 43 9.38 -9.14 -18.47
N PHE A 44 9.75 -8.38 -17.43
CA PHE A 44 11.04 -7.70 -17.35
C PHE A 44 12.21 -8.68 -17.42
N ALA A 45 12.11 -9.82 -16.72
CA ALA A 45 13.15 -10.84 -16.71
C ALA A 45 13.35 -11.51 -18.09
N MET A 46 12.30 -11.58 -18.92
CA MET A 46 12.39 -12.13 -20.28
C MET A 46 13.04 -11.17 -21.28
N ASN A 47 12.94 -9.86 -21.07
CA ASN A 47 13.57 -8.86 -21.94
C ASN A 47 14.21 -7.75 -21.11
N ARG A 48 15.48 -7.95 -20.72
CA ARG A 48 16.21 -6.99 -19.89
C ARG A 48 16.85 -5.92 -20.75
N SER A 49 16.45 -4.66 -20.55
CA SER A 49 17.07 -3.49 -21.15
C SER A 49 16.97 -2.30 -20.19
N PHE A 50 17.82 -1.28 -20.35
CA PHE A 50 17.74 -0.05 -19.55
C PHE A 50 16.37 0.62 -19.64
N VAL A 51 15.75 0.57 -20.82
CA VAL A 51 14.39 1.10 -21.03
C VAL A 51 13.38 0.31 -20.21
N ASN A 52 13.47 -1.03 -20.21
CA ASN A 52 12.56 -1.89 -19.47
C ASN A 52 12.73 -1.78 -17.94
N ILE A 53 13.85 -1.25 -17.45
CA ILE A 53 13.97 -0.92 -16.02
C ILE A 53 12.93 0.15 -15.65
N PHE A 54 12.84 1.23 -16.41
CA PHE A 54 11.89 2.31 -16.12
C PHE A 54 10.45 1.91 -16.45
N LEU A 55 10.24 1.18 -17.55
CA LEU A 55 8.90 0.79 -17.98
C LEU A 55 8.29 -0.37 -17.17
N LEU A 56 9.11 -1.32 -16.71
CA LEU A 56 8.64 -2.53 -16.04
C LEU A 56 9.25 -2.70 -14.66
N GLY A 57 10.58 -2.54 -14.51
CA GLY A 57 11.27 -2.77 -13.25
C GLY A 57 10.82 -1.85 -12.10
N VAL A 58 10.72 -0.55 -12.35
CA VAL A 58 10.27 0.44 -11.35
C VAL A 58 8.80 0.22 -10.99
N PRO A 59 7.84 0.14 -11.94
CA PRO A 59 6.45 -0.19 -11.61
C PRO A 59 6.28 -1.52 -10.89
N ALA A 60 7.01 -2.57 -11.30
CA ALA A 60 6.96 -3.89 -10.66
C ALA A 60 7.40 -3.81 -9.19
N SER A 61 8.47 -3.07 -8.93
CA SER A 61 9.03 -2.89 -7.58
C SER A 61 8.08 -2.11 -6.67
N LEU A 62 7.46 -1.05 -7.20
CA LEU A 62 6.42 -0.31 -6.48
C LEU A 62 5.21 -1.18 -6.17
N ALA A 63 4.71 -1.91 -7.16
CA ALA A 63 3.58 -2.83 -6.98
C ALA A 63 3.90 -3.91 -5.93
N LEU A 64 5.13 -4.45 -5.93
CA LEU A 64 5.56 -5.42 -4.93
C LEU A 64 5.59 -4.81 -3.52
N GLY A 65 6.21 -3.64 -3.36
CA GLY A 65 6.34 -2.95 -2.08
C GLY A 65 4.99 -2.63 -1.45
N PHE A 66 4.12 -1.93 -2.18
CA PHE A 66 2.76 -1.61 -1.69
C PHE A 66 1.90 -2.86 -1.52
N GLY A 67 2.02 -3.83 -2.43
CA GLY A 67 1.29 -5.10 -2.34
C GLY A 67 1.62 -5.88 -1.06
N LEU A 68 2.89 -5.94 -0.66
CA LEU A 68 3.31 -6.59 0.57
C LEU A 68 2.81 -5.87 1.83
N VAL A 69 2.83 -4.53 1.85
CA VAL A 69 2.28 -3.75 2.97
C VAL A 69 0.80 -4.05 3.15
N TYR A 70 0.02 -3.99 2.07
CA TYR A 70 -1.41 -4.32 2.13
C TYR A 70 -1.66 -5.79 2.45
N LEU A 71 -0.78 -6.72 2.06
CA LEU A 71 -0.86 -8.13 2.44
C LEU A 71 -0.68 -8.30 3.96
N PHE A 72 0.31 -7.63 4.55
CA PHE A 72 0.54 -7.65 6.00
C PHE A 72 -0.64 -7.07 6.78
N CYS A 73 -1.21 -5.96 6.29
CA CYS A 73 -2.43 -5.40 6.86
C CYS A 73 -3.62 -6.36 6.71
N ALA A 74 -3.75 -7.06 5.59
CA ALA A 74 -4.82 -8.03 5.35
C ALA A 74 -4.77 -9.24 6.29
N VAL A 75 -3.57 -9.71 6.67
CA VAL A 75 -3.41 -10.80 7.66
C VAL A 75 -3.42 -10.31 9.11
N GLY A 76 -3.54 -9.00 9.32
CA GLY A 76 -3.72 -8.40 10.65
C GLY A 76 -2.43 -8.13 11.42
N VAL A 77 -1.26 -8.09 10.76
CA VAL A 77 -0.01 -7.69 11.41
C VAL A 77 0.01 -6.18 11.69
N TYR A 78 -0.64 -5.38 10.83
CA TYR A 78 -0.69 -3.91 10.84
C TYR A 78 0.68 -3.24 10.98
N VAL A 79 1.07 -2.48 9.96
CA VAL A 79 2.27 -1.61 10.00
C VAL A 79 1.86 -0.18 10.27
#